data_AF-A0A8T4X4Z1-F1
#
_entry.id   AF-A0A8T4X4Z1-F1
#
_cell.length_a   1.000
_cell.length_b   1.000
_cell.length_c   1.000
_cell.angle_alpha   90.00
_cell.angle_beta   90.00
_cell.angle_gamma   90.00
#
_symmetry.space_group_name_H-M   'P 1'
#
loop_
_entity.id
_entity.type
_entity.pdbx_description
1 polymer ?
#
loop_
_entity_poly.entity_id
_entity_poly.type
_entity_poly.pdbx_seq_one_letter_code
_entity_poly.pdbx_strand_id
1 'polypeptide(L)' 'MTSQKELSKINRMVKIIEDAKVISKVQLVMRSGLSISYYEKLKPYMEEIYSHKIKYDRSEKVWRSIEQSTRDGDNTYE' A
#
# COMPACT_ATOMS: atom_id res chain seq x y z
N MET A 1 -7.49 18.29 4.35
CA MET A 1 -6.18 18.42 3.68
C MET A 1 -5.15 17.61 4.44
N THR A 2 -4.50 16.65 3.79
CA THR A 2 -3.43 15.83 4.38
C THR A 2 -2.12 16.61 4.37
N SER A 3 -1.43 16.71 5.50
CA SER A 3 -0.18 17.48 5.58
C SER A 3 0.96 16.81 4.81
N GLN A 4 1.98 17.59 4.44
CA GLN A 4 3.16 17.06 3.73
C GLN A 4 3.87 15.95 4.54
N LYS A 5 3.87 16.05 5.87
CA LYS A 5 4.39 15.02 6.79
C LYS A 5 3.58 13.72 6.74
N GLU A 6 2.26 13.82 6.61
CA GLU A 6 1.38 12.65 6.47
C GLU A 6 1.57 11.99 5.11
N LEU A 7 1.70 12.76 4.03
CA LEU A 7 2.03 12.25 2.70
C LEU A 7 3.38 11.52 2.68
N SER A 8 4.44 12.05 3.30
CA SER A 8 5.72 11.35 3.39
C SER A 8 5.60 9.99 4.10
N LYS A 9 4.74 9.88 5.12
CA LYS A 9 4.49 8.62 5.84
C LYS A 9 3.68 7.64 5.00
N ILE A 10 2.67 8.12 4.28
CA ILE A 10 1.89 7.33 3.33
C ILE A 10 2.81 6.76 2.25
N ASN A 11 3.65 7.58 1.63
CA ASN A 11 4.60 7.14 0.61
C ASN A 11 5.55 6.05 1.13
N ARG A 12 6.03 6.19 2.37
CA ARG A 12 6.85 5.17 3.02
C ARG A 12 6.08 3.85 3.20
N MET A 13 4.81 3.90 3.65
CA MET A 13 3.99 2.70 3.80
C MET A 13 3.74 2.01 2.46
N VAL A 14 3.41 2.78 1.41
CA VAL A 14 3.21 2.25 0.05
C VAL A 14 4.48 1.56 -0.43
N LYS A 15 5.65 2.18 -0.28
CA LYS A 15 6.93 1.57 -0.65
C LYS A 15 7.17 0.24 0.08
N ILE A 16 6.90 0.17 1.38
CA ILE A 16 7.03 -1.09 2.14
C ILE A 16 6.11 -2.18 1.56
N ILE A 17 4.89 -1.83 1.13
CA ILE A 17 3.95 -2.76 0.51
C ILE A 17 4.44 -3.19 -0.88
N GLU A 18 4.91 -2.24 -1.70
CA GLU A 18 5.48 -2.52 -3.03
C GLU A 18 6.71 -3.44 -2.93
N ASP A 19 7.61 -3.18 -1.98
CA ASP A 19 8.80 -3.99 -1.74
C ASP A 19 8.45 -5.40 -1.23
N ALA A 20 7.46 -5.50 -0.34
CA ALA A 20 7.06 -6.79 0.26
C ALA A 20 6.09 -7.60 -0.60
N LYS A 21 5.44 -6.98 -1.59
CA LYS A 21 4.29 -7.46 -2.39
C LYS A 21 3.05 -7.83 -1.58
N VAL A 22 3.20 -8.50 -0.45
CA VAL A 22 2.15 -8.80 0.53
C VAL A 22 2.73 -8.59 1.93
N ILE A 23 2.04 -7.80 2.75
CA ILE A 23 2.48 -7.53 4.13
C ILE A 23 1.28 -7.38 5.06
N SER A 24 1.34 -8.01 6.24
CA SER A 24 0.28 -7.83 7.24
C SER A 24 0.23 -6.40 7.76
N LYS A 25 -0.96 -5.95 8.19
CA LYS A 25 -1.13 -4.65 8.85
C LYS A 25 -0.13 -4.46 10.01
N VAL A 26 0.06 -5.48 10.85
CA VAL A 26 0.95 -5.39 12.03
C VAL A 26 2.40 -5.15 11.59
N GLN A 27 2.89 -5.92 10.62
CA GLN A 27 4.24 -5.75 10.09
C GLN A 27 4.42 -4.40 9.42
N LEU A 28 3.41 -3.90 8.69
CA LEU A 28 3.46 -2.58 8.07
C LEU A 28 3.58 -1.47 9.12
N VAL A 29 2.79 -1.53 10.19
CA VAL A 29 2.84 -0.58 11.32
C VAL A 29 4.24 -0.60 11.97
N MET A 30 4.79 -1.79 12.22
CA MET A 30 6.13 -1.93 12.79
C MET A 30 7.23 -1.36 11.87
N ARG A 31 7.22 -1.70 10.57
CA ARG A 31 8.24 -1.26 9.60
C ARG A 31 8.13 0.23 9.26
N SER A 32 6.93 0.78 9.30
CA SER A 32 6.71 2.23 9.11
C SER A 32 7.05 3.05 10.36
N GLY A 33 7.22 2.40 11.52
CA GLY A 33 7.51 3.08 12.78
C GLY A 33 6.34 3.96 13.25
N LEU A 34 5.11 3.58 12.90
CA LEU A 34 3.89 4.30 13.26
C LEU A 34 3.17 3.60 14.40
N SER A 35 2.41 4.36 15.18
CA SER A 35 1.46 3.75 16.12
C SER A 35 0.23 3.25 15.36
N ILE A 36 -0.45 2.24 15.92
CA ILE A 36 -1.69 1.70 15.32
C ILE A 36 -2.74 2.79 15.16
N SER A 37 -2.95 3.63 16.18
CA SER A 37 -3.90 4.75 16.12
C SER A 37 -3.60 5.71 14.97
N TYR A 38 -2.32 6.02 14.75
CA TYR A 38 -1.93 6.93 13.68
C TYR A 38 -2.01 6.27 12.30
N TYR A 39 -1.75 4.96 12.20
CA TYR A 39 -2.02 4.19 10.99
C TYR A 39 -3.50 4.23 10.60
N GLU A 40 -4.44 4.05 11.54
CA GLU A 40 -5.87 4.10 11.24
C GLU A 40 -6.29 5.46 10.66
N LYS A 41 -5.65 6.55 11.10
CA LYS A 41 -5.83 7.88 10.51
C LYS A 41 -5.35 7.95 9.06
N LEU A 42 -4.22 7.31 8.75
CA LEU A 42 -3.59 7.39 7.42
C LEU A 42 -4.12 6.39 6.40
N LYS A 43 -4.64 5.25 6.87
CA LYS A 43 -5.22 4.19 6.05
C LYS A 43 -6.19 4.70 4.96
N PRO A 44 -7.23 5.51 5.27
CA PRO A 44 -8.17 5.96 4.25
C PRO A 44 -7.49 6.76 3.15
N TYR A 45 -6.53 7.63 3.48
CA TYR A 45 -5.77 8.38 2.47
C TYR A 45 -4.87 7.48 1.62
N MET A 46 -4.34 6.42 2.21
CA MET A 46 -3.54 5.45 1.49
C MET A 46 -4.39 4.68 0.47
N GLU A 47 -5.61 4.27 0.84
CA GLU A 47 -6.57 3.66 -0.09
C GLU A 47 -7.03 4.67 -1.16
N GLU A 48 -7.34 5.91 -0.78
CA GLU A 48 -7.82 6.94 -1.72
C GLU A 48 -6.76 7.29 -2.77
N ILE A 49 -5.53 7.62 -2.34
CA ILE A 49 -4.47 8.12 -3.20
C ILE A 49 -3.81 6.96 -3.99
N TYR A 50 -3.65 5.78 -3.38
CA TYR A 50 -2.88 4.68 -3.93
C TYR A 50 -3.69 3.41 -4.20
N SER A 51 -5.02 3.49 -4.32
CA SER A 51 -5.91 2.37 -4.71
C SER A 51 -5.49 1.64 -5.99
N HIS A 52 -4.79 2.32 -6.91
CA HIS A 52 -4.27 1.76 -8.14
C HIS A 52 -2.95 0.98 -7.95
N LYS A 53 -2.29 1.13 -6.80
CA LYS A 53 -1.02 0.47 -6.49
C LYS A 53 -1.14 -0.58 -5.41
N ILE A 54 -2.06 -0.42 -4.48
CA ILE A 54 -2.18 -1.29 -3.31
C ILE A 54 -3.65 -1.59 -3.00
N LYS A 55 -3.88 -2.76 -2.40
CA LYS A 55 -5.20 -3.20 -1.94
C LYS A 55 -5.09 -3.77 -0.54
N TYR A 56 -6.02 -3.42 0.34
CA TYR A 56 -6.13 -4.04 1.65
C TYR A 56 -7.14 -5.19 1.62
N ASP A 57 -6.67 -6.40 1.90
CA ASP A 57 -7.52 -7.55 2.16
C ASP A 57 -8.01 -7.49 3.61
N ARG A 58 -9.31 -7.32 3.80
CA ARG A 58 -9.92 -7.20 5.13
C ARG A 58 -10.02 -8.54 5.85
N SER A 59 -10.16 -9.64 5.11
CA SER A 59 -10.29 -10.99 5.66
C SER A 59 -8.96 -11.42 6.27
N GLU A 60 -7.90 -11.29 5.48
CA GLU A 60 -6.55 -11.71 5.87
C GLU A 60 -5.79 -10.62 6.64
N LYS A 61 -6.31 -9.39 6.67
CA LYS A 61 -5.68 -8.20 7.29
C LYS A 61 -4.28 -7.92 6.71
N VAL A 62 -4.13 -8.12 5.40
CA VAL A 62 -2.89 -7.87 4.65
C VAL A 62 -3.06 -6.77 3.62
N TRP A 63 -2.00 -6.02 3.39
CA TRP A 63 -1.84 -5.17 2.23
C TRP A 63 -1.16 -5.95 1.13
N ARG A 64 -1.68 -5.82 -0.08
CA ARG A 64 -1.14 -6.41 -1.30
C ARG A 64 -0.77 -5.28 -2.25
N SER A 65 0.42 -5.33 -2.82
CA SER A 65 0.75 -4.54 -3.99
C SER A 65 -0.05 -5.09 -5.16
N ILE A 66 -0.69 -4.20 -5.91
CA ILE A 66 -1.44 -4.51 -7.13
C ILE A 66 -0.48 -4.64 -8.32
N GLU A 67 0.80 -4.28 -8.14
CA GLU A 67 1.85 -4.23 -9.16
C GLU A 67 1.48 -4.94 -10.46
N GLN A 68 1.02 -4.10 -11.39
CA GLN A 68 0.60 -4.39 -12.75
C GLN A 68 0.91 -5.81 -13.23
N SER A 69 -0.11 -6.66 -13.28
CA SER A 69 -0.25 -7.75 -14.25
C SER A 69 -0.36 -7.19 -15.69
N THR A 70 0.55 -6.29 -16.08
CA THR A 70 0.73 -5.79 -17.45
C THR A 70 2.22 -5.71 -17.77
N ARG A 71 2.90 -6.85 -17.60
CA ARG A 71 4.09 -7.23 -18.37
C ARG A 71 4.02 -8.73 -18.68
N ASP A 72 2.93 -9.12 -19.34
CA ASP A 72 2.74 -10.32 -20.15
C ASP A 72 1.42 -10.09 -20.92
N GLY A 73 1.36 -9.75 -22.20
CA GLY A 73 2.42 -9.71 -23.20
C GLY A 73 2.17 -8.64 -24.27
N ASP A 74 3.28 -8.14 -24.78
CA ASP A 74 3.40 -7.56 -26.10
C ASP A 74 3.33 -8.69 -27.14
N ASN A 75 2.57 -8.46 -28.22
CA ASN A 75 2.67 -9.09 -29.55
C ASN A 75 2.70 -10.62 -29.72
N THR A 76 1.56 -11.20 -30.14
CA THR A 76 1.29 -12.01 -31.37
C THR A 76 -0.12 -12.59 -31.18
N TYR A 77 -1.09 -12.48 -32.10
CA TYR A 77 -1.19 -13.15 -33.39
C TYR A 77 -2.17 -12.43 -34.33
N GLU A 78 -1.77 -12.41 -35.61
CA GLU A 78 -2.52 -12.27 -36.88
C GLU A 78 -3.42 -11.05 -37.14
#